data_AF-A0AA86AJ71-F1
#
_entry.id   AF-A0AA86AJ71-F1
#
_cell.length_a   1.000
_cell.length_b   1.000
_cell.length_c   1.000
_cell.angle_alpha   90.00
_cell.angle_beta   90.00
_cell.angle_gamma   90.00
#
_symmetry.space_group_name_H-M   'P 1'
#
loop_
_entity.id
_entity.type
_entity.pdbx_description
1 polymer ?
#
loop_
_entity_poly.entity_id
_entity_poly.type
_entity_poly.pdbx_seq_one_letter_code
_entity_poly.pdbx_strand_id
1 'polypeptide(L)'
;MNLDKVISGFFIILAMTLNFGFFYGDLGDLELHSKYELFAALVVNIIATTLKIGDKTQLGSVLLATSLVADIQLIASATIWTVAAYAYSIDREVTSMIISLSGGALLANITSVLLYIGDTLKSKR
;
A
#
# COMPACT_ATOMS: atom_id res chain seq x y z
N MET A 1 26.61 7.86 -1.98
CA MET A 1 25.18 7.43 -2.01
C MET A 1 24.69 7.36 -0.58
N ASN A 2 23.54 7.92 -0.26
CA ASN A 2 22.98 7.90 1.11
C ASN A 2 22.12 6.62 1.26
N LEU A 3 22.56 5.68 2.09
CA LEU A 3 21.89 4.38 2.26
C LEU A 3 20.48 4.53 2.84
N ASP A 4 20.24 5.49 3.73
CA ASP A 4 18.91 5.71 4.32
C ASP A 4 17.89 6.10 3.25
N LYS A 5 18.31 6.93 2.28
CA LYS A 5 17.46 7.29 1.12
C LYS A 5 17.21 6.08 0.21
N VAL A 6 18.21 5.21 0.02
CA VAL A 6 18.04 3.99 -0.80
C VAL A 6 17.04 3.04 -0.14
N ILE A 7 17.17 2.81 1.17
CA ILE A 7 16.28 1.94 1.94
C ILE A 7 14.85 2.48 1.91
N SER A 8 14.66 3.78 2.17
CA SER A 8 13.34 4.41 2.12
C SER A 8 12.71 4.30 0.72
N GLY A 9 13.44 4.67 -0.33
CA GLY A 9 12.97 4.56 -1.71
C GLY A 9 12.64 3.12 -2.11
N PHE A 10 13.44 2.15 -1.69
CA PHE A 10 13.21 0.73 -1.92
C PHE A 10 11.86 0.28 -1.34
N PHE A 11 11.60 0.55 -0.06
CA PHE A 11 10.36 0.14 0.59
C PHE A 11 9.14 0.88 0.04
N ILE A 12 9.25 2.16 -0.32
CA ILE A 12 8.16 2.91 -0.96
C ILE A 12 7.76 2.28 -2.30
N ILE A 13 8.75 1.95 -3.16
CA ILE A 13 8.50 1.35 -4.47
C ILE A 13 8.01 -0.10 -4.33
N LEU A 14 8.59 -0.86 -3.39
CA LEU A 14 8.17 -2.24 -3.11
C LEU A 14 6.74 -2.30 -2.58
N ALA A 15 6.37 -1.40 -1.66
CA ALA A 15 5.01 -1.29 -1.14
C ALA A 15 3.97 -1.06 -2.24
N MET A 16 4.27 -0.17 -3.20
CA MET A 16 3.41 0.10 -4.35
C MET A 16 3.29 -1.13 -5.26
N THR A 17 4.41 -1.77 -5.59
CA THR A 17 4.44 -2.88 -6.56
C THR A 17 3.80 -4.15 -6.02
N LEU A 18 3.98 -4.47 -4.73
CA LEU A 18 3.27 -5.59 -4.08
C LEU A 18 1.76 -5.34 -3.97
N ASN A 19 1.36 -4.11 -3.63
CA ASN A 19 -0.05 -3.73 -3.63
C ASN A 19 -0.66 -3.83 -5.04
N PHE A 20 0.07 -3.37 -6.07
CA PHE A 20 -0.35 -3.56 -7.46
C PHE A 20 -0.49 -5.04 -7.82
N GLY A 21 0.46 -5.89 -7.41
CA GLY A 21 0.39 -7.34 -7.61
C GLY A 21 -0.89 -7.93 -7.05
N PHE A 22 -1.24 -7.59 -5.80
CA PHE A 22 -2.51 -8.02 -5.23
C PHE A 22 -3.73 -7.41 -5.94
N PHE A 23 -3.70 -6.13 -6.32
CA PHE A 23 -4.85 -5.47 -6.94
C PHE A 23 -5.10 -5.93 -8.39
N TYR A 24 -4.06 -6.42 -9.08
CA TYR A 24 -4.12 -6.81 -10.48
C TYR A 24 -4.90 -8.12 -10.67
N GLY A 25 -6.11 -8.02 -11.22
CA GLY A 25 -6.99 -9.17 -11.45
C GLY A 25 -8.42 -8.71 -11.74
N ASP A 26 -9.33 -9.68 -11.90
CA ASP A 26 -10.75 -9.38 -12.05
C ASP A 26 -11.40 -9.07 -10.69
N LEU A 27 -12.06 -7.91 -10.59
CA LEU A 27 -12.71 -7.45 -9.36
C LEU A 27 -13.77 -8.39 -8.80
N GLY A 28 -14.31 -9.31 -9.61
CA GLY A 28 -15.35 -10.25 -9.23
C GLY A 28 -14.86 -11.68 -9.03
N ASP A 29 -13.55 -11.95 -9.13
CA ASP A 29 -12.97 -13.29 -9.03
C ASP A 29 -11.82 -13.34 -8.01
N LEU A 30 -12.14 -13.75 -6.78
CA LEU A 30 -11.17 -13.80 -5.68
C LEU A 30 -10.06 -14.83 -5.91
N GLU A 31 -10.24 -15.83 -6.77
CA GLU A 31 -9.22 -16.86 -7.02
C GLU A 31 -7.98 -16.29 -7.73
N LEU A 32 -8.14 -15.18 -8.44
CA LEU A 32 -7.03 -14.46 -9.10
C LEU A 32 -6.19 -13.64 -8.12
N HIS A 33 -6.64 -13.47 -6.88
CA HIS A 33 -6.02 -12.63 -5.89
C HIS A 33 -5.42 -13.48 -4.76
N SER A 34 -4.14 -13.31 -4.46
CA SER A 34 -3.48 -14.11 -3.43
C SER A 34 -3.54 -13.44 -2.06
N LYS A 35 -4.01 -14.16 -1.05
CA LYS A 35 -3.93 -13.72 0.37
C LYS A 35 -2.50 -13.43 0.83
N TYR A 36 -1.51 -14.11 0.25
CA TYR A 36 -0.10 -13.88 0.56
C TYR A 36 0.42 -12.57 -0.05
N GLU A 37 -0.10 -12.16 -1.21
CA GLU A 37 0.23 -10.87 -1.81
C GLU A 37 -0.39 -9.73 -1.01
N LEU A 38 -1.65 -9.86 -0.58
CA LEU A 38 -2.26 -8.87 0.32
C LEU A 38 -1.50 -8.73 1.63
N PHE A 39 -1.09 -9.86 2.23
CA PHE A 39 -0.29 -9.86 3.45
C PHE A 39 1.09 -9.21 3.23
N ALA A 40 1.78 -9.56 2.14
CA ALA A 40 3.07 -8.95 1.81
C ALA A 40 2.93 -7.45 1.54
N ALA A 41 1.91 -7.03 0.80
CA ALA A 41 1.60 -5.63 0.56
C ALA A 41 1.38 -4.87 1.87
N LEU A 42 0.59 -5.42 2.79
CA LEU A 42 0.34 -4.82 4.11
C LEU A 42 1.65 -4.69 4.93
N VAL A 43 2.41 -5.77 5.08
CA VAL A 43 3.64 -5.76 5.90
C VAL A 43 4.65 -4.76 5.34
N VAL A 44 4.84 -4.74 4.03
CA VAL A 44 5.80 -3.83 3.39
C VAL A 44 5.32 -2.38 3.46
N ASN A 45 4.01 -2.11 3.37
CA ASN A 45 3.47 -0.77 3.58
C ASN A 45 3.74 -0.28 5.01
N ILE A 46 3.52 -1.11 6.02
CA ILE A 46 3.83 -0.77 7.42
C ILE A 46 5.32 -0.45 7.59
N ILE A 47 6.22 -1.25 6.99
CA ILE A 47 7.66 -0.95 7.03
C ILE A 47 7.95 0.41 6.36
N ALA A 48 7.38 0.67 5.19
CA ALA A 48 7.53 1.95 4.50
C ALA A 48 7.00 3.12 5.34
N THR A 49 5.88 2.94 6.06
CA THR A 49 5.32 3.92 6.99
C THR A 49 6.29 4.20 8.14
N THR A 50 6.85 3.16 8.77
CA THR A 50 7.79 3.34 9.89
C THR A 50 9.06 4.08 9.47
N LEU A 51 9.56 3.85 8.26
CA LEU A 51 10.72 4.58 7.71
C LEU A 51 10.45 6.06 7.43
N LYS A 52 9.17 6.45 7.31
CA LYS A 52 8.75 7.86 7.16
C LYS A 52 8.57 8.55 8.52
N ILE A 53 8.49 7.80 9.61
CA ILE A 53 8.39 8.37 10.96
C ILE A 53 9.74 9.00 11.32
N GLY A 54 9.75 10.32 11.52
CA GLY A 54 10.95 11.07 11.94
C GLY A 54 11.33 12.21 10.99
N ASP A 55 10.80 12.23 9.78
CA ASP A 55 10.92 13.37 8.88
C ASP A 55 9.95 14.49 9.32
N LYS A 56 10.51 15.60 9.83
CA LYS A 56 9.75 16.76 10.31
C LYS A 56 9.46 17.80 9.22
N THR A 57 9.79 17.51 7.96
CA THR A 57 9.50 18.41 6.84
C THR A 57 8.02 18.35 6.46
N GLN A 58 7.54 19.39 5.77
CA GLN A 58 6.18 19.39 5.21
C GLN A 58 5.95 18.21 4.27
N LEU A 59 6.95 17.86 3.46
CA LEU A 59 6.88 16.70 2.59
C LEU A 59 6.83 15.39 3.38
N GLY A 60 7.64 15.25 4.43
CA GLY A 60 7.63 14.11 5.35
C GLY A 60 6.24 13.86 5.93
N SER A 61 5.55 14.94 6.37
CA SER A 61 4.17 14.85 6.86
C SER A 61 3.18 14.34 5.81
N VAL A 62 3.28 14.80 4.55
CA VAL A 62 2.39 14.34 3.48
C VAL A 62 2.71 12.90 3.07
N LEU A 63 3.99 12.52 2.99
CA LEU A 63 4.43 11.14 2.73
C LEU A 63 3.93 10.19 3.83
N LEU A 64 4.00 10.61 5.09
CA LEU A 64 3.46 9.82 6.20
C LEU A 64 1.94 9.66 6.07
N ALA A 65 1.22 10.74 5.75
CA ALA A 65 -0.23 10.70 5.58
C ALA A 65 -0.66 9.73 4.46
N THR A 66 0.00 9.74 3.30
CA THR A 66 -0.33 8.80 2.21
C THR A 66 -0.08 7.35 2.61
N SER A 67 0.95 7.09 3.41
CA SER A 67 1.26 5.73 3.89
C SER A 67 0.24 5.23 4.91
N LEU A 68 -0.18 6.09 5.83
CA LEU A 68 -1.24 5.76 6.79
C LEU A 68 -2.57 5.45 6.10
N VAL A 69 -2.92 6.20 5.05
CA VAL A 69 -4.11 5.91 4.24
C VAL A 69 -3.98 4.54 3.56
N ALA A 70 -2.81 4.21 3.00
CA ALA A 70 -2.55 2.90 2.40
C ALA A 70 -2.67 1.77 3.44
N ASP A 71 -2.05 1.93 4.62
CA ASP A 71 -2.10 0.96 5.71
C ASP A 71 -3.53 0.70 6.17
N ILE A 72 -4.32 1.74 6.43
CA ILE A 72 -5.71 1.60 6.88
C ILE A 72 -6.53 0.80 5.86
N GLN A 73 -6.36 1.09 4.57
CA GLN A 73 -7.10 0.41 3.53
C GLN A 73 -6.67 -1.06 3.33
N LEU A 74 -5.36 -1.34 3.42
CA LEU A 74 -4.85 -2.71 3.37
C LEU A 74 -5.28 -3.54 4.60
N ILE A 75 -5.27 -2.93 5.79
CA ILE A 75 -5.78 -3.56 7.01
C ILE A 75 -7.28 -3.85 6.87
N ALA A 76 -8.06 -2.90 6.36
CA ALA A 76 -9.49 -3.11 6.13
C ALA A 76 -9.74 -4.25 5.14
N SER A 77 -9.03 -4.26 4.00
CA SER A 77 -9.09 -5.33 3.00
C SER A 77 -8.77 -6.71 3.62
N ALA A 78 -7.67 -6.81 4.36
CA ALA A 78 -7.25 -8.04 5.03
C ALA A 78 -8.25 -8.50 6.10
N THR A 79 -8.81 -7.56 6.87
CA THR A 79 -9.80 -7.84 7.91
C THR A 79 -11.09 -8.38 7.30
N ILE A 80 -11.61 -7.74 6.25
CA ILE A 80 -12.84 -8.16 5.57
C ILE A 80 -12.67 -9.55 4.98
N TRP A 81 -11.55 -9.82 4.30
CA TRP A 81 -11.29 -11.16 3.77
C TRP A 81 -11.23 -12.19 4.89
N THR A 82 -10.48 -11.91 5.95
CA THR A 82 -10.36 -12.84 7.08
C THR A 82 -11.72 -13.15 7.69
N VAL A 83 -12.52 -12.13 8.01
CA VAL A 83 -13.86 -12.33 8.59
C VAL A 83 -14.77 -13.09 7.62
N ALA A 84 -14.79 -12.71 6.34
CA ALA A 84 -15.62 -13.36 5.34
C ALA A 84 -15.26 -14.84 5.15
N ALA A 85 -13.97 -15.20 5.20
CA ALA A 85 -13.53 -16.58 5.05
C ALA A 85 -13.99 -17.52 6.18
N TYR A 86 -14.26 -17.00 7.39
CA TYR A 86 -14.64 -17.81 8.55
C TYR A 86 -16.11 -17.65 8.97
N ALA A 87 -16.74 -16.50 8.71
CA ALA A 87 -18.06 -16.16 9.24
C ALA A 87 -19.17 -16.04 8.17
N TYR A 88 -18.82 -15.89 6.89
CA TYR A 88 -19.79 -15.62 5.81
C TYR A 88 -19.48 -16.45 4.55
N SER A 89 -20.38 -16.43 3.57
CA SER A 89 -20.05 -16.88 2.22
C SER A 89 -19.39 -15.74 1.45
N ILE A 90 -18.24 -16.00 0.82
CA ILE A 90 -17.60 -15.03 -0.07
C ILE A 90 -18.38 -14.99 -1.37
N ASP A 91 -19.07 -13.88 -1.62
CA ASP A 91 -19.74 -13.60 -2.88
C ASP A 91 -18.99 -12.50 -3.66
N ARG A 92 -19.56 -12.10 -4.80
CA ARG A 92 -18.98 -11.07 -5.67
C ARG A 92 -18.92 -9.70 -5.00
N GLU A 93 -19.88 -9.37 -4.14
CA GLU A 93 -19.90 -8.08 -3.44
C GLU A 93 -18.72 -8.00 -2.48
N VAL A 94 -18.55 -9.00 -1.61
CA VAL A 94 -17.42 -9.08 -0.67
C VAL A 94 -16.08 -9.11 -1.41
N THR A 95 -15.98 -9.88 -2.48
CA THR A 95 -14.76 -9.95 -3.32
C THR A 95 -14.40 -8.56 -3.86
N SER A 96 -15.36 -7.86 -4.47
CA SER A 96 -15.15 -6.53 -5.01
C SER A 96 -14.76 -5.52 -3.93
N MET A 97 -15.29 -5.65 -2.71
CA MET A 97 -14.97 -4.80 -1.58
C MET A 97 -13.51 -4.97 -1.13
N ILE A 98 -13.04 -6.21 -0.99
CA ILE A 98 -11.65 -6.54 -0.61
C ILE A 98 -10.68 -5.92 -1.62
N ILE A 99 -10.91 -6.14 -2.92
CA ILE A 99 -10.02 -5.69 -3.99
C ILE A 99 -10.09 -4.17 -4.14
N SER A 100 -11.29 -3.56 -4.06
CA SER A 100 -11.46 -2.10 -4.16
C SER A 100 -10.75 -1.34 -3.04
N LEU A 101 -10.76 -1.87 -1.81
CA LEU A 101 -9.98 -1.30 -0.70
C LEU A 101 -8.49 -1.35 -0.99
N SER A 102 -7.97 -2.44 -1.55
CA SER A 102 -6.56 -2.45 -1.96
C SER A 102 -6.27 -1.48 -3.11
N GLY A 103 -7.24 -1.27 -4.02
CA GLY A 103 -7.15 -0.26 -5.08
C GLY A 103 -6.99 1.16 -4.55
N GLY A 104 -7.71 1.53 -3.49
CA GLY A 104 -7.51 2.84 -2.87
C GLY A 104 -6.18 2.93 -2.10
N ALA A 105 -5.70 1.84 -1.50
CA ALA A 105 -4.33 1.79 -0.97
C ALA A 105 -3.27 1.96 -2.07
N LEU A 106 -3.52 1.41 -3.27
CA LEU A 106 -2.62 1.54 -4.40
C LEU A 106 -2.53 3.00 -4.87
N LEU A 107 -3.65 3.73 -4.92
CA LEU A 107 -3.65 5.17 -5.24
C LEU A 107 -2.85 5.98 -4.21
N ALA A 108 -2.96 5.65 -2.93
CA ALA A 108 -2.18 6.27 -1.88
C ALA A 108 -0.66 6.00 -2.05
N ASN A 109 -0.29 4.77 -2.42
CA ASN A 109 1.09 4.40 -2.72
C ASN A 109 1.65 5.10 -3.98
N ILE A 110 0.86 5.23 -5.04
CA ILE A 110 1.24 6.00 -6.23
C ILE A 110 1.53 7.44 -5.83
N THR A 111 0.68 8.05 -5.00
CA THR A 111 0.90 9.41 -4.50
C THR A 111 2.20 9.49 -3.67
N SER A 112 2.48 8.51 -2.81
CA SER A 112 3.75 8.43 -2.08
C SER A 112 4.96 8.38 -3.02
N VAL A 113 4.91 7.60 -4.11
CA VAL A 113 6.00 7.50 -5.09
C VAL A 113 6.18 8.81 -5.84
N LEU A 114 5.09 9.46 -6.26
CA LEU A 114 5.15 10.76 -6.95
C LEU A 114 5.78 11.85 -6.07
N LEU A 115 5.41 11.89 -4.78
CA LEU A 115 6.00 12.82 -3.80
C LEU A 115 7.50 12.57 -3.62
N TYR A 116 7.92 11.31 -3.51
CA TYR A 116 9.33 10.92 -3.41
C TYR A 116 10.16 11.32 -4.64
N ILE A 117 9.60 11.13 -5.84
CA ILE A 117 10.22 11.57 -7.10
C ILE A 117 10.31 13.11 -7.14
N GLY A 118 9.23 13.80 -6.76
CA GLY A 118 9.19 15.27 -6.72
C GLY A 118 10.27 15.88 -5.81
N ASP A 119 10.54 15.25 -4.66
CA ASP A 119 11.63 15.65 -3.77
C ASP A 119 13.01 15.46 -4.41
N THR A 120 13.21 14.31 -5.04
CA THR A 120 14.46 13.96 -5.72
C THR A 120 14.79 14.96 -6.84
N LEU A 121 13.76 15.43 -7.56
CA LEU A 121 13.92 16.44 -8.62
C LEU A 121 14.25 17.83 -8.05
N LYS A 122 13.63 18.24 -6.94
CA LYS A 122 13.95 19.52 -6.27
C LYS A 122 15.37 19.52 -5.71
N SER A 123 15.82 18.41 -5.13
CA SER A 123 17.16 18.28 -4.55
C SER A 123 18.31 18.37 -5.56
N LYS A 124 18.04 18.36 -6.87
CA LYS A 124 19.05 18.50 -7.94
C LYS A 124 19.31 19.96 -8.36
N ARG A 125 18.56 20.93 -7.83
CA ARG A 125 18.80 22.37 -7.99
C ARG A 125 19.41 22.94 -6.72
#